data_AF-A0A800LW90-F1
#
_entry.id   AF-A0A800LW90-F1
#
_cell.length_a   1.000
_cell.length_b   1.000
_cell.length_c   1.000
_cell.angle_alpha   90.00
_cell.angle_beta   90.00
_cell.angle_gamma   90.00
#
_symmetry.space_group_name_H-M   'P 1'
#
loop_
_entity.id
_entity.type
_entity.pdbx_description
1 polymer ?
#
loop_
_entity_poly.entity_id
_entity_poly.type
_entity_poly.pdbx_seq_one_letter_code
_entity_poly.pdbx_strand_id
1 'polypeptide(L)'
;MSQSEHVVLAEKLKQRTKLFAIGVIKRYRTLPKATEAQIISRHWLRSSTSLAANYRAACRPRSKAEFTAKMWIVVEETDETVFWKELLVETNIIPLKSIKDLNAEINELLAIFSTARRTTKGKRQAVLVDWFWFFQLDHQTINQSMTLYVQPPSAHASGCFL
;
A
#
# COMPACT_ATOMS: atom_id res chain seq x y z
N MET A 1 -12.30 3.11 25.92
CA MET A 1 -12.96 4.00 24.96
C MET A 1 -14.43 3.65 24.94
N SER A 2 -15.31 4.62 25.18
CA SER A 2 -16.76 4.43 25.15
C SER A 2 -17.25 4.23 23.71
N GLN A 3 -18.40 3.59 23.52
CA GLN A 3 -18.92 3.27 22.19
C GLN A 3 -19.21 4.52 21.33
N SER A 4 -19.48 5.67 21.97
CA SER A 4 -19.66 6.96 21.30
C SER A 4 -18.36 7.53 20.73
N GLU A 5 -17.23 7.35 21.41
CA GLU A 5 -15.92 7.85 20.95
C GLU A 5 -15.47 7.18 19.66
N HIS A 6 -15.70 5.87 19.52
CA HIS A 6 -15.38 5.13 18.29
C HIS A 6 -16.18 5.61 17.08
N VAL A 7 -17.47 5.92 17.28
CA VAL A 7 -18.35 6.44 16.22
C VAL A 7 -17.88 7.84 15.79
N VAL A 8 -17.56 8.71 16.75
CA VAL A 8 -17.04 10.06 16.46
C VAL A 8 -15.70 10.00 15.71
N LEU A 9 -14.79 9.12 16.12
CA LEU A 9 -13.51 8.93 15.43
C LEU A 9 -13.68 8.43 14.00
N ALA A 10 -14.55 7.45 13.78
CA ALA A 10 -14.84 6.91 12.45
C ALA A 10 -15.41 8.00 11.52
N GLU A 11 -16.32 8.84 12.01
CA GLU A 11 -16.86 9.94 11.21
C GLU A 11 -15.81 11.01 10.89
N LYS A 12 -14.94 11.33 11.85
CA LYS A 12 -13.81 12.25 11.64
C LYS A 12 -12.89 11.75 10.54
N LEU A 13 -12.51 10.46 10.57
CA LEU A 13 -11.65 9.87 9.55
C LEU A 13 -12.33 9.76 8.18
N LYS A 14 -13.65 9.52 8.13
CA LYS A 14 -14.42 9.58 6.88
C LYS A 14 -14.38 10.98 6.26
N GLN A 15 -14.50 12.01 7.09
CA GLN A 15 -14.41 13.38 6.61
C GLN A 15 -13.00 13.74 6.15
N ARG A 16 -11.97 13.33 6.91
CA ARG A 16 -10.56 13.54 6.56
C ARG A 16 -10.20 12.91 5.21
N THR A 17 -10.46 11.63 5.03
CA THR A 17 -10.21 10.92 3.76
C THR A 17 -10.97 11.55 2.57
N LYS A 18 -12.21 11.98 2.78
CA LYS A 18 -12.98 12.71 1.77
C LYS A 18 -12.35 14.05 1.40
N LEU A 19 -11.95 14.85 2.39
CA LEU A 19 -11.31 16.15 2.15
C LEU A 19 -9.96 15.99 1.45
N PHE A 20 -9.18 14.98 1.84
CA PHE A 20 -7.95 14.60 1.17
C PHE A 20 -8.21 14.29 -0.32
N ALA A 21 -9.15 13.40 -0.64
CA ALA A 21 -9.49 13.05 -2.02
C ALA A 21 -9.95 14.27 -2.83
N ILE A 22 -10.75 15.17 -2.24
CA ILE A 22 -11.14 16.45 -2.88
C ILE A 22 -9.91 17.32 -3.17
N GLY A 23 -8.96 17.41 -2.24
CA GLY A 23 -7.72 18.15 -2.43
C GLY A 23 -6.88 17.59 -3.58
N VAL A 24 -6.79 16.27 -3.69
CA VAL A 24 -6.12 15.59 -4.81
C VAL A 24 -6.83 15.88 -6.14
N ILE A 25 -8.16 15.81 -6.20
CA ILE A 25 -8.94 16.18 -7.40
C ILE A 25 -8.64 17.62 -7.83
N LYS A 26 -8.63 18.56 -6.87
CA LYS A 26 -8.31 19.96 -7.15
C LYS A 26 -6.88 20.11 -7.67
N ARG A 27 -5.92 19.39 -7.08
CA ARG A 27 -4.53 19.42 -7.52
C ARG A 27 -4.35 18.83 -8.91
N TYR A 28 -4.98 17.69 -9.20
CA TYR A 28 -4.93 17.02 -10.50
C TYR A 28 -5.34 17.96 -11.65
N ARG A 29 -6.34 18.81 -11.43
CA ARG A 29 -6.82 19.78 -12.44
C ARG A 29 -5.76 20.80 -12.87
N THR A 30 -4.77 21.09 -12.02
CA THR A 30 -3.73 22.09 -12.30
C THR A 30 -2.45 21.47 -12.85
N LEU A 31 -2.39 20.16 -13.08
CA LEU A 31 -1.18 19.48 -13.51
C LEU A 31 -0.89 19.64 -15.00
N PRO A 32 0.39 19.58 -15.41
CA PRO A 32 0.78 19.61 -16.83
C PRO A 32 0.08 18.52 -17.63
N LYS A 33 -0.23 18.82 -18.90
CA LYS A 33 -0.87 17.86 -19.83
C LYS A 33 0.12 16.92 -20.52
N ALA A 34 1.39 16.97 -20.14
CA ALA A 34 2.40 16.01 -20.60
C ALA A 34 1.97 14.57 -20.27
N THR A 35 2.28 13.64 -21.16
CA THR A 35 1.72 12.28 -21.14
C THR A 35 2.09 11.54 -19.85
N GLU A 36 3.37 11.55 -19.49
CA GLU A 36 3.93 10.97 -18.27
C GLU A 36 3.29 11.58 -17.02
N ALA A 37 3.14 12.91 -16.99
CA ALA A 37 2.48 13.60 -15.89
C ALA A 37 1.01 13.18 -15.74
N GLN A 38 0.29 13.01 -16.85
CA GLN A 38 -1.10 12.57 -16.86
C GLN A 38 -1.25 11.08 -16.49
N ILE A 39 -0.32 10.22 -16.87
CA ILE A 39 -0.34 8.81 -16.48
C ILE A 39 -0.16 8.69 -14.96
N ILE A 40 0.93 9.23 -14.42
CA ILE A 40 1.26 9.11 -12.99
C ILE A 40 0.18 9.78 -12.14
N SER A 41 -0.27 10.98 -12.51
CA SER A 41 -1.27 11.70 -11.73
C SER A 41 -2.66 11.07 -11.77
N ARG A 42 -3.01 10.33 -12.83
CA ARG A 42 -4.25 9.53 -12.85
C ARG A 42 -4.19 8.37 -11.86
N HIS A 43 -3.04 7.73 -11.70
CA HIS A 43 -2.86 6.71 -10.66
C HIS A 43 -3.02 7.31 -9.26
N TRP A 44 -2.34 8.44 -8.99
CA TRP A 44 -2.48 9.16 -7.72
C TRP A 44 -3.93 9.58 -7.42
N LEU A 45 -4.64 10.07 -8.43
CA LEU A 45 -6.06 10.43 -8.33
C LEU A 45 -6.94 9.22 -8.00
N ARG A 46 -6.75 8.10 -8.73
CA ARG A 46 -7.53 6.89 -8.55
C ARG A 46 -7.34 6.31 -7.15
N SER A 47 -6.09 6.09 -6.73
CA SER A 47 -5.79 5.54 -5.39
C SER A 47 -6.32 6.45 -4.27
N SER A 48 -6.20 7.78 -4.41
CA SER A 48 -6.74 8.74 -3.43
C SER A 48 -8.27 8.65 -3.28
N THR A 49 -8.99 8.44 -4.38
CA THR A 49 -10.46 8.30 -4.33
C THR A 49 -10.89 6.91 -3.85
N SER A 50 -10.15 5.86 -4.24
CA SER A 50 -10.31 4.49 -3.73
C SER A 50 -10.11 4.43 -2.22
N LEU A 51 -9.07 5.06 -1.68
CA LEU A 51 -8.83 5.19 -0.24
C LEU A 51 -10.07 5.68 0.52
N ALA A 52 -10.63 6.81 0.08
CA ALA A 52 -11.80 7.40 0.73
C ALA A 52 -13.04 6.51 0.63
N ALA A 53 -13.25 5.86 -0.52
CA ALA A 53 -14.37 4.95 -0.74
C ALA A 53 -14.24 3.68 0.12
N ASN A 54 -13.06 3.07 0.14
CA ASN A 54 -12.77 1.86 0.91
C ASN A 54 -12.85 2.11 2.41
N TYR A 55 -12.37 3.25 2.90
CA TYR A 55 -12.52 3.58 4.32
C TYR A 55 -14.00 3.76 4.71
N ARG A 56 -14.79 4.42 3.87
CA ARG A 56 -16.24 4.54 4.07
C ARG A 56 -16.93 3.18 4.11
N ALA A 57 -16.50 2.24 3.28
CA ALA A 57 -17.00 0.86 3.28
C ALA A 57 -16.55 0.06 4.52
N ALA A 58 -15.33 0.31 5.00
CA ALA A 58 -14.80 -0.27 6.24
C ALA A 58 -15.61 0.16 7.46
N CYS A 59 -16.16 1.38 7.48
CA CYS A 59 -17.05 1.86 8.55
C CYS A 59 -18.44 1.19 8.57
N ARG A 60 -18.78 0.31 7.62
CA ARG A 60 -20.03 -0.47 7.60
C ARG A 60 -19.73 -1.98 7.49
N PRO A 61 -19.03 -2.58 8.47
CA PRO A 61 -18.74 -4.00 8.45
C PRO A 61 -19.93 -4.81 8.95
N ARG A 62 -20.15 -6.01 8.41
CA ARG A 62 -21.13 -6.98 8.96
C ARG A 62 -20.51 -7.86 10.05
N SER A 63 -19.18 -7.92 10.11
CA SER A 63 -18.44 -8.68 11.13
C SER A 63 -17.07 -8.06 11.42
N LYS A 64 -16.43 -8.46 12.52
CA LYS A 64 -15.05 -8.05 12.84
C LYS A 64 -14.05 -8.50 11.77
N ALA A 65 -14.24 -9.70 11.21
CA ALA A 65 -13.38 -10.22 10.15
C ALA A 65 -13.51 -9.37 8.86
N GLU A 66 -14.73 -8.98 8.49
CA GLU A 66 -14.96 -8.07 7.36
C GLU A 66 -14.34 -6.69 7.60
N PHE A 67 -14.43 -6.17 8.82
CA PHE A 67 -13.76 -4.92 9.19
C PHE A 67 -12.25 -5.02 8.99
N THR A 68 -11.61 -6.07 9.51
CA THR A 68 -10.18 -6.30 9.35
C THR A 68 -9.78 -6.39 7.88
N ALA A 69 -10.51 -7.18 7.08
CA ALA A 69 -10.24 -7.33 5.65
C ALA A 69 -10.34 -6.01 4.89
N LYS A 70 -11.38 -5.20 5.15
CA LYS A 70 -11.52 -3.88 4.52
C LYS A 70 -10.44 -2.90 4.98
N MET A 71 -10.00 -2.98 6.24
CA MET A 71 -8.89 -2.16 6.73
C MET A 71 -7.55 -2.50 6.08
N TRP A 72 -7.33 -3.75 5.65
CA TRP A 72 -6.15 -4.11 4.84
C TRP A 72 -6.15 -3.36 3.52
N ILE A 73 -7.27 -3.42 2.79
CA ILE A 73 -7.45 -2.70 1.52
C ILE A 73 -7.24 -1.19 1.72
N VAL A 74 -7.77 -0.62 2.80
CA VAL A 74 -7.55 0.80 3.12
C VAL A 74 -6.06 1.12 3.27
N VAL A 75 -5.30 0.30 4.00
CA VAL A 75 -3.85 0.51 4.19
C VAL A 75 -3.12 0.40 2.86
N GLU A 76 -3.42 -0.61 2.05
CA GLU A 76 -2.81 -0.81 0.72
C GLU A 76 -3.08 0.38 -0.21
N GLU A 77 -4.32 0.86 -0.30
CA GLU A 77 -4.67 2.03 -1.11
C GLU A 77 -4.03 3.33 -0.58
N THR A 78 -3.86 3.44 0.74
CA THR A 78 -3.16 4.59 1.34
C THR A 78 -1.69 4.59 0.96
N ASP A 79 -1.04 3.43 1.05
CA ASP A 79 0.37 3.26 0.72
C ASP A 79 0.62 3.49 -0.78
N GLU A 80 -0.22 2.91 -1.66
CA GLU A 80 -0.19 3.19 -3.10
C GLU A 80 -0.35 4.70 -3.39
N THR A 81 -1.22 5.38 -2.64
CA THR A 81 -1.38 6.85 -2.76
C THR A 81 -0.12 7.60 -2.37
N VAL A 82 0.58 7.18 -1.32
CA VAL A 82 1.87 7.76 -0.90
C VAL A 82 2.91 7.55 -1.99
N PHE A 83 3.03 6.34 -2.53
CA PHE A 83 3.98 6.01 -3.60
C PHE A 83 3.79 6.89 -4.85
N TRP A 84 2.56 6.99 -5.37
CA TRP A 84 2.33 7.82 -6.57
C TRP A 84 2.61 9.31 -6.33
N LYS A 85 2.34 9.79 -5.11
CA LYS A 85 2.71 11.15 -4.69
C LYS A 85 4.22 11.34 -4.65
N GLU A 86 4.98 10.37 -4.15
CA GLU A 86 6.46 10.38 -4.16
C GLU A 86 6.97 10.49 -5.59
N LEU A 87 6.46 9.64 -6.48
CA LEU A 87 6.87 9.64 -7.88
C LEU A 87 6.62 11.01 -8.54
N LEU A 88 5.48 11.66 -8.28
CA LEU A 88 5.19 13.01 -8.78
C LEU A 88 6.16 14.08 -8.28
N VAL A 89 6.67 13.93 -7.05
CA VAL A 89 7.62 14.87 -6.43
C VAL A 89 9.03 14.63 -6.96
N GLU A 90 9.49 13.39 -6.95
CA GLU A 90 10.85 13.02 -7.35
C GLU A 90 11.11 13.23 -8.85
N THR A 91 10.07 13.08 -9.67
CA THR A 91 10.13 13.41 -11.11
C THR A 91 9.94 14.90 -11.40
N ASN A 92 9.86 15.75 -10.37
CA ASN A 92 9.67 17.21 -10.48
C ASN A 92 8.38 17.65 -11.20
N ILE A 93 7.37 16.78 -11.32
CA ILE A 93 6.05 17.14 -11.87
C ILE A 93 5.31 18.05 -10.89
N ILE A 94 5.46 17.81 -9.58
CA ILE A 94 4.87 18.61 -8.53
C ILE A 94 5.92 18.99 -7.49
N PRO A 95 6.11 20.30 -7.20
CA PRO A 95 6.93 20.72 -6.07
C PRO A 95 6.30 20.25 -4.75
N LEU A 96 7.07 19.58 -3.88
CA LEU A 96 6.59 19.13 -2.57
C LEU A 96 5.94 20.24 -1.75
N LYS A 97 6.53 21.45 -1.80
CA LYS A 97 6.02 22.64 -1.11
C LYS A 97 4.57 22.98 -1.51
N SER A 98 4.19 22.72 -2.75
CA SER A 98 2.84 23.01 -3.27
C SER A 98 1.76 22.03 -2.80
N ILE A 99 2.17 20.88 -2.25
CA ILE A 99 1.28 19.83 -1.74
C ILE A 99 1.58 19.50 -0.26
N LYS A 100 2.23 20.41 0.48
CA LYS A 100 2.69 20.17 1.85
C LYS A 100 1.59 19.61 2.75
N ASP A 101 0.39 20.20 2.70
CA ASP A 101 -0.73 19.80 3.56
C ASP A 101 -1.29 18.43 3.14
N LEU A 102 -1.39 18.16 1.83
CA LEU A 102 -1.80 16.84 1.32
C LEU A 102 -0.78 15.76 1.68
N ASN A 103 0.51 16.09 1.59
CA ASN A 103 1.58 15.19 1.96
C ASN A 103 1.56 14.87 3.46
N ALA A 104 1.35 15.87 4.32
CA ALA A 104 1.22 15.63 5.75
C ALA A 104 0.00 14.76 6.07
N GLU A 105 -1.16 15.08 5.47
CA GLU A 105 -2.41 14.36 5.71
C GLU A 105 -2.32 12.89 5.30
N ILE A 106 -1.80 12.57 4.10
CA ILE A 106 -1.75 11.16 3.66
C ILE A 106 -0.81 10.30 4.52
N ASN A 107 0.31 10.88 4.97
CA ASN A 107 1.23 10.18 5.86
C ASN A 107 0.62 9.97 7.25
N GLU A 108 -0.14 10.94 7.77
CA GLU A 108 -0.87 10.76 9.02
C GLU A 108 -1.97 9.70 8.89
N LEU A 109 -2.74 9.71 7.79
CA LEU A 109 -3.74 8.69 7.49
C LEU A 109 -3.11 7.29 7.41
N LEU A 110 -1.96 7.15 6.76
CA LEU A 110 -1.23 5.88 6.69
C LEU A 110 -0.82 5.38 8.07
N ALA A 111 -0.29 6.26 8.93
CA ALA A 111 0.09 5.93 10.29
C ALA A 111 -1.13 5.48 11.13
N ILE A 112 -2.26 6.20 11.00
CA ILE A 112 -3.52 5.88 11.69
C ILE A 112 -4.04 4.52 11.23
N PHE A 113 -4.16 4.29 9.92
CA PHE A 113 -4.72 3.05 9.39
C PHE A 113 -3.81 1.85 9.64
N SER A 114 -2.50 2.02 9.56
CA SER A 114 -1.53 0.98 9.94
C SER A 114 -1.66 0.58 11.40
N THR A 115 -1.90 1.55 12.30
CA THR A 115 -2.11 1.30 13.73
C THR A 115 -3.47 0.66 13.99
N ALA A 116 -4.53 1.13 13.33
CA ALA A 116 -5.87 0.54 13.39
C ALA A 116 -5.85 -0.93 12.93
N ARG A 117 -5.13 -1.25 11.84
CA ARG A 117 -4.92 -2.62 11.37
C ARG A 117 -4.26 -3.49 12.43
N ARG A 118 -3.19 -3.02 13.08
CA ARG A 118 -2.49 -3.80 14.13
C ARG A 118 -3.38 -4.12 15.33
N THR A 119 -4.21 -3.17 15.75
CA THR A 119 -5.11 -3.34 16.91
C THR A 119 -6.30 -4.27 16.63
N THR A 120 -6.70 -4.47 15.37
CA THR A 120 -7.74 -5.44 14.99
C THR A 120 -7.28 -6.89 15.01
N LYS A 121 -5.97 -7.16 14.95
CA LYS A 121 -5.41 -8.49 15.23
C LYS A 121 -5.46 -8.72 16.75
N GLY A 122 -6.55 -9.30 17.25
CA GLY A 122 -6.56 -9.85 18.61
C GLY A 122 -5.36 -10.78 18.81
N LYS A 123 -4.79 -10.86 20.03
CA LYS A 123 -3.62 -11.71 20.36
C LYS A 123 -3.84 -13.15 19.90
N ARG A 124 -3.41 -13.50 18.69
CA ARG A 124 -3.23 -14.87 18.22
C ARG A 124 -2.31 -14.88 17.00
N GLN A 125 -1.16 -15.52 17.24
CA GLN A 125 -0.14 -16.06 16.34
C GLN A 125 0.22 -15.26 15.07
N ALA A 126 1.51 -14.92 15.01
CA ALA A 126 2.23 -14.70 13.76
C ALA A 126 1.91 -15.83 12.79
N VAL A 127 1.17 -15.52 11.73
CA VAL A 127 1.15 -16.30 10.51
C VAL A 127 1.76 -15.41 9.46
N LEU A 128 2.96 -15.82 9.06
CA LEU A 128 3.76 -15.29 7.97
C LEU A 128 2.93 -15.18 6.70
N VAL A 129 2.59 -13.95 6.33
CA VAL A 129 2.60 -13.50 4.93
C VAL A 129 2.90 -12.02 4.99
N ASP A 130 4.18 -11.72 5.19
CA ASP A 130 4.73 -10.39 5.06
C ASP A 130 4.81 -10.08 3.57
N TRP A 131 3.78 -9.42 3.04
CA TRP A 131 3.81 -8.79 1.71
C TRP A 131 4.88 -7.69 1.60
N PHE A 132 5.53 -7.36 2.72
CA PHE A 132 6.69 -6.48 2.87
C PHE A 132 7.88 -6.85 1.97
N TRP A 133 7.92 -8.06 1.37
CA TRP A 133 8.98 -8.50 0.46
C TRP A 133 8.67 -8.39 -1.04
N PHE A 134 7.45 -8.00 -1.47
CA PHE A 134 7.11 -8.02 -2.91
C PHE A 134 7.24 -6.67 -3.64
N PHE A 135 7.58 -5.57 -2.96
CA PHE A 135 7.80 -4.27 -3.61
C PHE A 135 9.03 -3.49 -3.15
N GLN A 136 9.95 -4.15 -2.44
CA GLN A 136 11.24 -3.56 -2.04
C GLN A 136 12.32 -4.65 -1.94
N LEU A 137 12.77 -5.13 -3.10
CA LEU A 137 14.04 -5.85 -3.25
C LEU A 137 14.76 -5.36 -4.50
N ASP A 138 15.64 -4.41 -4.25
CA ASP A 138 16.96 -4.19 -4.82
C ASP A 138 17.25 -4.47 -6.31
N HIS A 139 17.69 -3.42 -7.01
CA HIS A 139 18.13 -3.42 -8.40
C HIS A 139 19.65 -3.69 -8.53
N GLN A 140 20.28 -4.42 -7.60
CA GLN A 140 21.75 -4.50 -7.54
C GLN A 140 22.42 -5.86 -7.20
N THR A 141 21.80 -7.03 -7.41
CA THR A 141 22.56 -8.31 -7.38
C THR A 141 22.02 -9.36 -8.34
N ILE A 142 22.10 -9.09 -9.65
CA ILE A 142 22.13 -10.14 -10.68
C ILE A 142 23.51 -10.09 -11.31
N ASN A 143 24.50 -10.68 -10.63
CA ASN A 143 25.75 -11.19 -11.19
C ASN A 143 26.63 -11.68 -10.04
N GLN A 144 26.40 -12.90 -9.57
CA GLN A 144 27.37 -13.83 -8.96
C GLN A 144 26.60 -14.88 -8.15
N SER A 145 26.18 -15.96 -8.81
CA SER A 145 26.00 -17.31 -8.25
C SER A 145 25.23 -18.20 -9.24
N MET A 146 25.78 -18.35 -10.44
CA MET A 146 25.42 -19.46 -11.33
C MET A 146 26.64 -20.38 -11.48
N THR A 147 27.06 -20.90 -10.34
CA THR A 147 27.98 -22.04 -10.26
C THR A 147 27.76 -22.64 -8.88
N LEU A 148 27.18 -23.84 -8.86
CA LEU A 148 27.49 -24.97 -7.98
C LEU A 148 26.22 -25.79 -7.68
N TYR A 149 26.36 -27.10 -7.88
CA TYR A 149 25.43 -28.22 -7.58
C TYR A 149 24.31 -28.47 -8.62
N VAL A 150 24.19 -29.65 -9.25
CA VAL A 150 24.46 -31.02 -8.78
C VAL A 150 24.84 -31.97 -9.94
N GLN A 151 25.91 -32.75 -9.74
CA GLN A 151 26.37 -33.92 -10.50
C GLN A 151 25.43 -35.13 -10.29
N PRO A 152 25.29 -36.07 -11.26
CA PRO A 152 24.42 -37.24 -11.13
C PRO A 152 25.02 -38.32 -10.20
N PRO A 153 24.19 -39.15 -9.54
CA PRO A 153 24.67 -40.23 -8.68
C PRO A 153 25.14 -41.46 -9.48
N SER A 154 26.40 -41.84 -9.28
CA SER A 154 26.93 -43.22 -9.43
C SER A 154 26.65 -43.99 -8.12
N ALA A 155 26.42 -45.29 -8.01
CA ALA A 155 26.55 -46.45 -8.89
C ALA A 155 25.71 -47.60 -8.28
N HIS A 156 25.35 -48.62 -9.07
CA HIS A 156 25.72 -50.00 -8.74
C HIS A 156 25.53 -50.96 -9.94
N ALA A 157 26.67 -51.51 -10.34
CA ALA A 157 26.97 -52.78 -11.00
C ALA A 157 25.81 -53.69 -11.47
N SER A 158 25.90 -54.12 -12.73
CA SER A 158 25.87 -55.54 -13.12
C SER A 158 26.43 -55.70 -14.53
N GLY A 159 27.66 -56.20 -14.61
CA GLY A 159 28.19 -56.81 -15.83
C GLY A 159 27.96 -58.32 -15.76
N CYS A 160 27.23 -58.86 -16.73
CA CYS A 160 27.23 -60.27 -17.09
C CYS A 160 26.71 -60.38 -18.52
N PHE A 161 27.61 -60.40 -19.51
CA PHE A 161 27.53 -61.23 -20.72
C PHE A 161 28.86 -61.06 -21.48
N LEU A 162 29.62 -62.17 -21.49
CA LEU A 162 30.86 -62.50 -22.21
C LEU A 162 32.18 -61.88 -21.73
#